data_AF-A0A0Q8AXJ9-F1
#
_entry.id   AF-A0A0Q8AXJ9-F1
#
_cell.length_a   1.000
_cell.length_b   1.000
_cell.length_c   1.000
_cell.angle_alpha   90.00
_cell.angle_beta   90.00
_cell.angle_gamma   90.00
#
_symmetry.space_group_name_H-M   'P 1'
#
loop_
_entity.id
_entity.type
_entity.pdbx_description
1 polymer ?
#
loop_
_entity_poly.entity_id
_entity_poly.type
_entity_poly.pdbx_seq_one_letter_code
_entity_poly.pdbx_strand_id
1 'polypeptide(L)'
;MSLDRPLKLTSRPQLALQSYLDNLLQEVTEELLAPLDPLPEVVEDEAALDEFQAAVLEEQARDARQAGFTAEPVAKAAVPMEVPARPAIAVIEAPTSMLPSVSTIAPLLQTLAAPVAEVQQVPEPKVAEVQPTLVAPVVEVHLPPANTPPPLETDDRPSWAAEPFECLLFDVAGLTLAVPLVCLGSIYSLAGHELTPLFGQPEWFLGILPSQAGNLKVLDTARWVMPDRYRDDFKQGLQYVISVQGYEWGLAVHQVSRSLRLDPNEIKWRSHRGQRPWLAGTVIEHMCALLDVSALAELIASGGAKHMGGSKPPHKTT
;
A
#
# COMPACT_ATOMS: atom_id res chain seq x y z
N MET A 1 18.46 -41.30 -37.99
CA MET A 1 17.70 -40.75 -36.86
C MET A 1 16.89 -41.89 -36.27
N SER A 2 17.27 -42.38 -35.10
CA SER A 2 16.60 -43.51 -34.43
C SER A 2 16.19 -43.09 -33.04
N LEU A 3 14.92 -42.79 -32.83
CA LEU A 3 14.31 -42.50 -31.52
C LEU A 3 12.79 -42.65 -31.62
N ASP A 4 12.35 -43.88 -31.87
CA ASP A 4 11.03 -44.33 -31.42
C ASP A 4 11.04 -45.84 -31.21
N ARG A 5 11.23 -46.23 -29.95
CA ARG A 5 11.20 -47.64 -29.53
C ARG A 5 10.17 -47.75 -28.41
N PRO A 6 8.98 -48.31 -28.65
CA PRO A 6 7.95 -48.41 -27.62
C PRO A 6 8.47 -49.27 -26.47
N LEU A 7 8.56 -48.67 -25.28
CA LEU A 7 8.92 -49.36 -24.04
C LEU A 7 7.77 -50.28 -23.66
N LYS A 8 7.95 -51.59 -23.83
CA LYS A 8 6.97 -52.60 -23.45
C LYS A 8 6.87 -52.70 -21.92
N LEU A 9 5.94 -51.95 -21.33
CA LEU A 9 5.63 -52.00 -19.90
C LEU A 9 4.75 -53.23 -19.60
N THR A 10 5.34 -54.28 -19.03
CA THR A 10 4.71 -55.61 -18.90
C THR A 10 4.06 -55.84 -17.53
N SER A 11 3.16 -54.95 -17.11
CA SER A 11 2.43 -55.11 -15.84
C SER A 11 0.97 -54.68 -15.95
N ARG A 12 0.05 -55.49 -15.40
CA ARG A 12 -1.41 -55.22 -15.40
C ARG A 12 -1.79 -53.81 -14.91
N PRO A 13 -1.29 -53.29 -13.77
CA PRO A 13 -1.56 -51.91 -13.36
C PRO A 13 -1.02 -50.84 -14.32
N GLN A 14 0.11 -51.08 -15.00
CA GLN A 14 0.64 -50.12 -15.99
C GLN A 14 -0.24 -50.07 -17.25
N LEU A 15 -0.80 -51.21 -17.66
CA LEU A 15 -1.76 -51.27 -18.78
C LEU A 15 -3.09 -50.58 -18.43
N ALA A 16 -3.57 -50.69 -17.18
CA ALA A 16 -4.73 -49.95 -16.71
C ALA A 16 -4.48 -48.43 -16.71
N LEU A 17 -3.30 -47.98 -16.27
CA LEU A 17 -2.91 -46.56 -16.32
C LEU A 17 -2.80 -46.04 -17.76
N GLN A 18 -2.21 -46.83 -18.67
CA GLN A 18 -2.15 -46.51 -20.10
C GLN A 18 -3.56 -46.30 -20.68
N SER A 19 -4.47 -47.24 -20.44
CA SER A 19 -5.86 -47.15 -20.91
C SER A 19 -6.64 -45.98 -20.31
N TYR A 20 -6.30 -45.55 -19.10
CA TYR A 20 -6.90 -44.36 -18.48
C TYR A 20 -6.38 -43.07 -19.12
N LEU A 21 -5.07 -42.98 -19.37
CA LEU A 21 -4.45 -41.83 -20.02
C LEU A 21 -4.90 -41.69 -21.49
N ASP A 22 -5.00 -42.79 -22.23
CA ASP A 22 -5.53 -42.77 -23.61
C ASP A 22 -7.01 -42.32 -23.63
N ASN A 23 -7.82 -42.72 -22.65
CA ASN A 23 -9.21 -42.29 -22.55
C ASN A 23 -9.33 -40.79 -22.21
N LEU A 24 -8.53 -40.29 -21.27
CA LEU A 24 -8.47 -38.87 -20.90
C LEU A 24 -7.96 -37.99 -22.06
N LEU A 25 -6.98 -38.47 -22.84
CA LEU A 25 -6.52 -37.78 -24.04
C LEU A 25 -7.59 -37.75 -25.14
N GLN A 26 -8.37 -38.84 -25.28
CA GLN A 26 -9.50 -38.89 -26.21
C GLN A 26 -10.57 -37.86 -25.83
N GLU A 27 -10.95 -37.79 -24.54
CA GLU A 27 -11.94 -36.85 -24.00
C GLU A 27 -11.53 -35.38 -24.22
N VAL A 28 -10.30 -35.01 -23.87
CA VAL A 28 -9.75 -33.66 -24.12
C VAL A 28 -9.68 -33.33 -25.62
N THR A 29 -9.38 -34.31 -26.47
CA THR A 29 -9.34 -34.10 -27.92
C THR A 29 -10.75 -33.92 -28.50
N GLU A 30 -11.75 -34.61 -27.96
CA GLU A 30 -13.14 -34.51 -28.39
C GLU A 30 -13.80 -33.20 -27.92
N GLU A 31 -13.43 -32.71 -26.73
CA GLU A 31 -13.78 -31.35 -26.27
C GLU A 31 -13.12 -30.26 -27.13
N LEU A 32 -11.88 -30.47 -27.60
CA LEU A 32 -11.18 -29.54 -28.49
C LEU A 32 -11.65 -29.58 -29.95
N LEU A 33 -12.24 -30.70 -30.42
CA LEU A 33 -12.81 -30.86 -31.76
C LEU A 33 -14.32 -30.65 -31.83
N ALA A 34 -14.98 -30.35 -30.72
CA ALA A 34 -16.40 -30.00 -30.70
C ALA A 34 -16.67 -28.85 -31.71
N PRO A 35 -17.70 -28.95 -32.59
CA PRO A 35 -17.98 -27.89 -33.55
C PRO A 35 -18.29 -26.59 -32.81
N LEU A 36 -17.42 -25.59 -32.99
CA LEU A 36 -17.70 -24.23 -32.54
C LEU A 36 -18.93 -23.73 -33.30
N ASP A 37 -20.03 -23.52 -32.59
CA ASP A 37 -21.13 -22.70 -33.09
C ASP A 37 -20.55 -21.35 -33.54
N PRO A 38 -21.00 -20.79 -34.69
CA PRO A 38 -20.47 -19.54 -35.18
C PRO A 38 -20.78 -18.42 -34.19
N LEU A 39 -19.72 -17.88 -33.58
CA LEU A 39 -19.79 -16.63 -32.83
C LEU A 39 -20.41 -15.55 -33.74
N PRO A 40 -21.33 -14.70 -33.22
CA PRO A 40 -21.80 -13.56 -33.99
C PRO A 40 -20.59 -12.68 -34.32
N GLU A 41 -20.46 -12.30 -35.59
CA GLU A 41 -19.45 -11.34 -36.03
C GLU A 41 -19.60 -10.07 -35.19
N VAL A 42 -18.52 -9.69 -34.50
CA VAL A 42 -18.43 -8.35 -33.92
C VAL A 42 -18.20 -7.41 -35.09
N VAL A 43 -19.30 -6.97 -35.69
CA VAL A 43 -19.31 -5.83 -36.59
C VAL A 43 -19.06 -4.61 -35.70
N GLU A 44 -17.79 -4.32 -35.45
CA GLU A 44 -17.38 -2.98 -35.06
C GLU A 44 -17.78 -2.08 -36.24
N ASP A 45 -18.83 -1.28 -36.06
CA ASP A 45 -19.31 -0.36 -37.08
C ASP A 45 -18.17 0.62 -37.43
N GLU A 46 -17.46 0.37 -38.54
CA GLU A 46 -16.49 1.31 -39.12
C GLU A 46 -17.09 2.72 -39.27
N ALA A 47 -18.40 2.79 -39.53
CA ALA A 47 -19.19 4.02 -39.55
C ALA A 47 -19.21 4.78 -38.21
N ALA A 48 -19.24 4.10 -37.07
CA ALA A 48 -19.19 4.72 -35.75
C ALA A 48 -17.77 5.22 -35.41
N LEU A 49 -16.72 4.55 -35.93
CA LEU A 49 -15.35 5.00 -35.79
C LEU A 49 -15.07 6.24 -36.66
N ASP A 50 -15.61 6.28 -37.88
CA ASP A 50 -15.59 7.46 -38.77
C ASP A 50 -16.37 8.65 -38.18
N GLU A 51 -17.56 8.42 -37.59
CA GLU A 51 -18.34 9.48 -36.93
C GLU A 51 -17.57 10.08 -35.74
N PHE A 52 -16.90 9.25 -34.93
CA PHE A 52 -16.06 9.72 -33.83
C PHE A 52 -14.85 10.53 -34.33
N GLN A 53 -14.19 10.09 -35.40
CA GLN A 53 -13.07 10.83 -36.01
C GLN A 53 -13.52 12.20 -36.56
N ALA A 54 -14.69 12.26 -37.21
CA ALA A 54 -15.27 13.51 -37.69
C ALA A 54 -15.58 14.48 -36.55
N ALA A 55 -16.16 14.00 -35.44
CA ALA A 55 -16.46 14.81 -34.25
C ALA A 55 -15.19 15.38 -33.60
N VAL A 56 -14.12 14.58 -33.47
CA VAL A 56 -12.83 15.03 -32.92
C VAL A 56 -12.18 16.11 -33.78
N LEU A 57 -12.25 15.99 -35.12
CA LEU A 57 -11.72 16.99 -36.04
C LEU A 57 -12.53 18.30 -36.00
N GLU A 58 -13.86 18.23 -35.87
CA GLU A 58 -14.68 19.43 -35.73
C GLU A 58 -14.37 20.19 -34.43
N GLU A 59 -14.17 19.47 -33.32
CA GLU A 59 -13.86 20.09 -32.04
C GLU A 59 -12.45 20.70 -32.00
N GLN A 60 -11.44 20.02 -32.56
CA GLN A 60 -10.11 20.63 -32.75
C GLN A 60 -10.15 21.88 -33.65
N ALA A 61 -11.05 21.92 -34.64
CA ALA A 61 -11.26 23.11 -35.47
C ALA A 61 -11.98 24.24 -34.72
N ARG A 62 -12.81 23.94 -33.70
CA ARG A 62 -13.38 24.95 -32.79
C ARG A 62 -12.30 25.51 -31.86
N ASP A 63 -11.52 24.65 -31.23
CA ASP A 63 -10.42 25.06 -30.34
C ASP A 63 -9.39 25.91 -31.07
N ALA A 64 -8.97 25.51 -32.26
CA ALA A 64 -8.05 26.31 -33.09
C ALA A 64 -8.61 27.69 -33.47
N ARG A 65 -9.94 27.80 -33.67
CA ARG A 65 -10.61 29.09 -33.92
C ARG A 65 -10.72 29.92 -32.65
N GLN A 66 -11.00 29.34 -31.49
CA GLN A 66 -11.05 30.07 -30.22
C GLN A 66 -9.66 30.53 -29.76
N ALA A 67 -8.62 29.72 -29.95
CA ALA A 67 -7.22 30.08 -29.73
C ALA A 67 -6.74 31.23 -30.65
N GLY A 68 -7.42 31.47 -31.77
CA GLY A 68 -7.17 32.59 -32.67
C GLY A 68 -7.71 33.95 -32.19
N PHE A 69 -8.54 34.00 -31.14
CA PHE A 69 -9.18 35.25 -30.67
C PHE A 69 -8.41 36.00 -29.58
N THR A 70 -7.22 35.54 -29.17
CA THR A 70 -6.36 36.18 -28.15
C THR A 70 -5.10 36.86 -28.70
N ALA A 71 -5.04 37.15 -30.01
CA ALA A 71 -3.89 37.79 -30.66
C ALA A 71 -4.27 38.99 -31.55
N GLU A 72 -4.63 40.13 -30.95
CA GLU A 72 -4.64 41.41 -31.67
C GLU A 72 -3.20 41.95 -31.86
N PRO A 73 -2.81 42.33 -33.10
CA PRO A 73 -1.48 42.88 -33.37
C PRO A 73 -1.46 44.41 -33.15
N VAL A 74 -0.84 44.87 -32.06
CA VAL A 74 -0.68 46.31 -31.79
C VAL A 74 0.42 46.91 -32.69
N ALA A 75 0.03 47.81 -33.59
CA ALA A 75 0.96 48.58 -34.42
C ALA A 75 0.69 50.11 -34.35
N LYS A 76 1.71 50.85 -33.88
CA LYS A 76 1.99 52.29 -34.07
C LYS A 76 1.06 53.36 -33.44
N ALA A 77 1.55 53.99 -32.36
CA ALA A 77 1.70 55.45 -32.16
C ALA A 77 2.62 55.67 -30.94
N ALA A 78 3.80 56.33 -30.95
CA ALA A 78 4.27 57.58 -31.56
C ALA A 78 3.90 58.87 -30.78
N VAL A 79 4.56 59.12 -29.64
CA VAL A 79 4.77 60.46 -29.04
C VAL A 79 6.21 60.51 -28.46
N PRO A 80 6.98 61.62 -28.60
CA PRO A 80 8.41 61.65 -28.24
C PRO A 80 8.71 61.92 -26.76
N MET A 81 9.89 61.50 -26.32
CA MET A 81 10.43 61.70 -24.96
C MET A 81 11.39 62.90 -24.90
N GLU A 82 11.25 63.75 -23.88
CA GLU A 82 12.16 64.87 -23.61
C GLU A 82 13.36 64.44 -22.74
N VAL A 83 14.50 65.13 -22.87
CA VAL A 83 15.85 64.72 -22.42
C VAL A 83 16.46 65.92 -21.65
N PRO A 84 17.09 65.78 -20.45
CA PRO A 84 18.45 65.20 -20.26
C PRO A 84 18.65 64.44 -18.91
N ALA A 85 19.80 63.83 -18.55
CA ALA A 85 21.19 64.02 -18.98
C ALA A 85 22.06 62.71 -18.97
N ARG A 86 23.28 62.84 -19.49
CA ARG A 86 24.36 61.84 -19.75
C ARG A 86 25.51 61.95 -18.71
N PRO A 87 26.64 61.20 -18.78
CA PRO A 87 26.95 59.85 -19.34
C PRO A 87 27.96 58.96 -18.52
N ALA A 88 28.06 57.65 -18.85
CA ALA A 88 29.28 56.79 -18.98
C ALA A 88 28.82 55.30 -19.14
N ILE A 89 29.04 54.54 -20.23
CA ILE A 89 30.28 53.97 -20.83
C ILE A 89 30.96 52.99 -19.85
N ALA A 90 31.21 51.69 -20.10
CA ALA A 90 31.37 50.88 -21.35
C ALA A 90 30.61 49.51 -21.29
N VAL A 91 30.14 48.87 -22.40
CA VAL A 91 30.82 47.91 -23.33
C VAL A 91 31.52 46.73 -22.58
N ILE A 92 31.43 45.41 -22.89
CA ILE A 92 31.30 44.67 -24.18
C ILE A 92 30.72 43.22 -23.99
N GLU A 93 30.10 42.68 -25.05
CA GLU A 93 30.00 41.28 -25.55
C GLU A 93 29.97 40.02 -24.65
N ALA A 94 29.00 39.14 -24.94
CA ALA A 94 29.12 37.68 -24.84
C ALA A 94 29.84 37.12 -26.10
N PRO A 95 30.44 35.90 -26.11
CA PRO A 95 29.61 34.69 -26.27
C PRO A 95 30.17 33.34 -25.72
N THR A 96 29.26 32.36 -25.60
CA THR A 96 29.39 30.91 -25.96
C THR A 96 30.69 30.12 -25.66
N SER A 97 30.61 29.04 -24.85
CA SER A 97 30.60 27.63 -25.33
C SER A 97 31.11 26.57 -24.32
N MET A 98 30.63 25.33 -24.52
CA MET A 98 31.22 24.03 -24.14
C MET A 98 31.31 23.58 -22.65
N LEU A 99 30.41 22.63 -22.32
CA LEU A 99 30.75 21.37 -21.62
C LEU A 99 31.67 20.51 -22.54
N PRO A 100 32.44 19.49 -22.07
CA PRO A 100 32.37 18.75 -20.79
C PRO A 100 33.75 18.76 -20.06
N SER A 101 34.30 17.79 -19.28
CA SER A 101 33.94 16.40 -18.92
C SER A 101 34.67 15.88 -17.66
N VAL A 102 33.96 15.08 -16.85
CA VAL A 102 34.39 13.84 -16.14
C VAL A 102 35.63 13.85 -15.22
N SER A 103 35.37 13.48 -13.95
CA SER A 103 36.26 12.81 -12.97
C SER A 103 37.49 13.57 -12.44
N THR A 104 37.60 13.66 -11.10
CA THR A 104 38.50 12.80 -10.29
C THR A 104 38.52 13.24 -8.81
N ILE A 105 38.16 12.31 -7.92
CA ILE A 105 38.60 12.07 -6.53
C ILE A 105 38.92 13.28 -5.60
N ALA A 106 38.26 13.29 -4.44
CA ALA A 106 38.47 14.24 -3.35
C ALA A 106 39.87 14.19 -2.70
N PRO A 107 40.41 15.34 -2.24
CA PRO A 107 41.45 15.38 -1.22
C PRO A 107 40.95 15.89 0.14
N LEU A 108 41.40 15.17 1.17
CA LEU A 108 41.31 15.46 2.60
C LEU A 108 41.88 16.82 3.04
N LEU A 109 41.27 17.35 4.12
CA LEU A 109 41.86 18.07 5.27
C LEU A 109 42.43 19.51 5.16
N GLN A 110 42.27 20.19 6.31
CA GLN A 110 43.11 21.25 6.90
C GLN A 110 42.99 22.73 6.48
N THR A 111 42.01 23.40 7.11
CA THR A 111 42.12 24.77 7.68
C THR A 111 41.18 24.81 8.90
N LEU A 112 41.56 24.81 10.18
CA LEU A 112 42.69 25.39 10.92
C LEU A 112 42.65 26.93 11.03
N ALA A 113 41.72 27.43 11.84
CA ALA A 113 41.75 28.77 12.44
C ALA A 113 41.09 28.76 13.84
N ALA A 114 41.92 28.74 14.89
CA ALA A 114 41.55 29.03 16.29
C ALA A 114 41.67 30.58 16.53
N PRO A 115 41.39 31.21 17.73
CA PRO A 115 41.75 30.72 19.07
C PRO A 115 40.86 31.06 20.32
N VAL A 116 41.00 30.21 21.35
CA VAL A 116 41.14 30.49 22.81
C VAL A 116 40.08 31.26 23.62
N ALA A 117 39.45 30.54 24.55
CA ALA A 117 39.42 30.77 26.02
C ALA A 117 38.87 29.48 26.71
N GLU A 118 39.66 28.70 27.48
CA GLU A 118 39.70 28.66 28.96
C GLU A 118 38.31 28.45 29.62
N VAL A 119 38.03 27.46 30.50
CA VAL A 119 38.75 27.02 31.73
C VAL A 119 38.36 25.56 32.17
N GLN A 120 39.33 24.82 32.74
CA GLN A 120 39.30 23.61 33.62
C GLN A 120 38.26 22.45 33.51
N GLN A 121 38.79 21.22 33.52
CA GLN A 121 38.13 19.97 33.95
C GLN A 121 38.97 19.24 35.02
N VAL A 122 38.33 18.70 36.09
CA VAL A 122 38.86 17.69 37.05
C VAL A 122 37.67 17.03 37.78
N PRO A 123 37.75 15.80 38.35
CA PRO A 123 37.81 14.52 37.63
C PRO A 123 36.71 13.51 38.06
N GLU A 124 36.76 12.34 37.43
CA GLU A 124 35.96 11.12 37.67
C GLU A 124 36.23 10.45 39.04
N PRO A 125 35.20 9.94 39.76
CA PRO A 125 35.39 9.11 40.96
C PRO A 125 35.16 7.60 40.70
N LYS A 126 36.05 6.78 41.26
CA LYS A 126 36.06 5.32 41.19
C LYS A 126 35.60 4.69 42.51
N VAL A 127 34.65 3.75 42.42
CA VAL A 127 34.28 2.64 43.34
C VAL A 127 34.77 2.69 44.80
N ALA A 128 33.84 2.63 45.75
CA ALA A 128 34.05 2.11 47.11
C ALA A 128 32.77 1.43 47.66
N GLU A 129 32.90 0.24 48.24
CA GLU A 129 31.80 -0.54 48.86
C GLU A 129 31.55 -0.11 50.31
N VAL A 130 30.27 0.04 50.72
CA VAL A 130 29.85 -0.08 52.13
C VAL A 130 28.48 -0.77 52.21
N GLN A 131 28.26 -1.51 53.31
CA GLN A 131 27.23 -2.53 53.54
C GLN A 131 25.80 -2.02 53.82
N PRO A 132 24.76 -2.89 53.77
CA PRO A 132 23.36 -2.47 53.79
C PRO A 132 22.78 -2.28 55.20
N THR A 133 21.87 -1.31 55.36
CA THR A 133 21.09 -1.13 56.59
C THR A 133 19.60 -1.01 56.30
N LEU A 134 18.84 -1.98 56.81
CA LEU A 134 17.38 -2.01 56.82
C LEU A 134 16.82 -0.98 57.82
N VAL A 135 16.04 0.01 57.38
CA VAL A 135 14.95 0.58 58.20
C VAL A 135 13.81 1.12 57.33
N ALA A 136 12.65 0.48 57.42
CA ALA A 136 11.34 1.15 57.37
C ALA A 136 10.84 1.19 58.84
N PRO A 137 9.94 2.10 59.28
CA PRO A 137 8.78 2.55 58.50
C PRO A 137 8.18 3.96 58.84
N VAL A 138 7.00 4.24 58.25
CA VAL A 138 5.95 5.23 58.62
C VAL A 138 6.33 6.69 58.91
N VAL A 139 5.95 7.59 57.99
CA VAL A 139 5.20 8.82 58.33
C VAL A 139 4.04 8.97 57.36
N GLU A 140 2.83 9.13 57.88
CA GLU A 140 1.58 9.30 57.13
C GLU A 140 1.33 10.76 56.69
N VAL A 141 0.54 10.89 55.61
CA VAL A 141 -0.46 11.95 55.38
C VAL A 141 0.02 13.41 55.47
N HIS A 142 0.21 14.03 54.29
CA HIS A 142 -0.63 15.16 53.84
C HIS A 142 -0.34 15.47 52.35
N LEU A 143 -0.82 14.59 51.46
CA LEU A 143 -0.89 14.90 50.04
C LEU A 143 -2.20 15.67 49.79
N PRO A 144 -2.19 16.82 49.06
CA PRO A 144 -3.43 17.44 48.61
C PRO A 144 -4.21 16.45 47.73
N PRO A 145 -5.55 16.52 47.71
CA PRO A 145 -6.35 15.50 47.03
C PRO A 145 -5.92 15.40 45.57
N ALA A 146 -5.48 14.20 45.20
CA ALA A 146 -5.30 13.85 43.80
C ALA A 146 -6.64 14.11 43.12
N ASN A 147 -6.68 15.15 42.30
CA ASN A 147 -7.78 15.39 41.38
C ASN A 147 -7.62 14.29 40.32
N THR A 148 -8.09 13.09 40.65
CA THR A 148 -8.22 12.00 39.69
C THR A 148 -9.00 12.60 38.54
N PRO A 149 -8.45 12.64 37.31
CA PRO A 149 -9.28 12.95 36.16
C PRO A 149 -10.51 12.02 36.24
N PRO A 150 -11.71 12.48 35.86
CA PRO A 150 -12.77 11.51 35.59
C PRO A 150 -12.19 10.45 34.65
N PRO A 151 -12.61 9.17 34.72
CA PRO A 151 -12.26 8.22 33.68
C PRO A 151 -12.59 8.90 32.36
N LEU A 152 -11.55 9.23 31.59
CA LEU A 152 -11.73 9.75 30.24
C LEU A 152 -12.62 8.71 29.60
N GLU A 153 -13.77 9.17 29.08
CA GLU A 153 -14.71 8.31 28.35
C GLU A 153 -13.86 7.42 27.47
N THR A 154 -13.95 6.09 27.65
CA THR A 154 -13.00 5.15 27.04
C THR A 154 -13.16 5.26 25.54
N ASP A 155 -12.42 6.19 24.96
CA ASP A 155 -12.57 6.61 23.59
C ASP A 155 -12.30 5.35 22.79
N ASP A 156 -13.23 4.93 21.93
CA ASP A 156 -13.11 3.71 21.13
C ASP A 156 -11.98 3.81 20.08
N ARG A 157 -10.98 4.65 20.34
CA ARG A 157 -9.75 4.89 19.59
C ARG A 157 -8.62 4.08 20.23
N PRO A 158 -7.84 3.37 19.42
CA PRO A 158 -6.69 2.63 19.92
C PRO A 158 -5.60 3.58 20.45
N SER A 159 -4.77 3.10 21.38
CA SER A 159 -3.78 3.92 22.10
C SER A 159 -2.76 4.62 21.20
N TRP A 160 -2.42 4.06 20.04
CA TRP A 160 -1.54 4.68 19.05
C TRP A 160 -2.13 5.93 18.39
N ALA A 161 -3.45 6.16 18.50
CA ALA A 161 -4.14 7.29 17.91
C ALA A 161 -4.21 8.51 18.84
N ALA A 162 -3.56 8.48 20.00
CA ALA A 162 -3.53 9.59 20.95
C ALA A 162 -2.66 10.77 20.47
N GLU A 163 -1.64 10.50 19.66
CA GLU A 163 -0.68 11.47 19.13
C GLU A 163 -0.60 11.35 17.59
N PRO A 164 -0.07 12.36 16.87
CA PRO A 164 0.09 12.30 15.41
C PRO A 164 1.07 11.20 14.99
N PHE A 165 0.61 10.30 14.13
CA PHE A 165 1.24 9.00 13.86
C PHE A 165 1.42 8.77 12.35
N GLU A 166 2.34 7.88 11.98
CA GLU A 166 2.55 7.52 10.58
C GLU A 166 1.67 6.33 10.17
N CYS A 167 1.05 6.43 9.00
CA CYS A 167 0.22 5.42 8.36
C CYS A 167 0.80 5.01 7.02
N LEU A 168 0.73 3.72 6.69
CA LEU A 168 1.00 3.19 5.36
C LEU A 168 -0.32 3.04 4.62
N LEU A 169 -0.42 3.67 3.45
CA LEU A 169 -1.53 3.50 2.54
C LEU A 169 -1.23 2.34 1.58
N PHE A 170 -2.21 1.47 1.38
CA PHE A 170 -2.17 0.39 0.42
C PHE A 170 -3.57 0.14 -0.18
N ASP A 171 -3.59 -0.40 -1.39
CA ASP A 171 -4.80 -0.58 -2.17
C ASP A 171 -5.19 -2.06 -2.27
N VAL A 172 -6.48 -2.32 -2.10
CA VAL A 172 -7.07 -3.67 -2.04
C VAL A 172 -8.38 -3.67 -2.80
N ALA A 173 -8.44 -4.37 -3.94
CA ALA A 173 -9.65 -4.45 -4.78
C ALA A 173 -10.29 -3.08 -5.09
N GLY A 174 -9.46 -2.04 -5.32
CA GLY A 174 -9.90 -0.68 -5.61
C GLY A 174 -10.28 0.18 -4.39
N LEU A 175 -10.02 -0.29 -3.16
CA LEU A 175 -10.21 0.47 -1.93
C LEU A 175 -8.87 0.76 -1.23
N THR A 176 -8.62 2.04 -0.94
CA THR A 176 -7.44 2.48 -0.18
C THR A 176 -7.66 2.32 1.32
N LEU A 177 -6.76 1.59 1.96
CA LEU A 177 -6.71 1.35 3.40
C LEU A 177 -5.46 2.02 3.98
N ALA A 178 -5.57 2.50 5.22
CA ALA A 178 -4.46 3.06 5.99
C ALA A 178 -4.24 2.22 7.26
N VAL A 179 -3.00 1.77 7.49
CA VAL A 179 -2.58 1.04 8.70
C VAL A 179 -1.43 1.78 9.39
N PRO A 180 -1.47 2.00 10.72
CA PRO A 180 -0.37 2.64 11.45
C PRO A 180 0.93 1.86 11.33
N LEU A 181 2.04 2.54 11.03
CA LEU A 181 3.38 1.92 10.93
C LEU A 181 3.80 1.22 12.23
N VAL A 182 3.35 1.73 13.38
CA VAL A 182 3.60 1.14 14.71
C VAL A 182 2.97 -0.24 14.92
N CYS A 183 2.09 -0.69 14.02
CA CYS A 183 1.51 -2.03 14.02
C CYS A 183 2.07 -2.93 12.89
N LEU A 184 2.93 -2.39 12.02
CA LEU A 184 3.44 -3.11 10.85
C LEU A 184 4.79 -3.75 11.13
N GLY A 185 4.98 -4.95 10.57
CA GLY A 185 6.24 -5.68 10.60
C GLY A 185 7.06 -5.44 9.33
N SER A 186 7.02 -6.41 8.42
CA SER A 186 7.77 -6.41 7.16
C SER A 186 6.84 -6.62 5.98
N ILE A 187 7.21 -6.04 4.83
CA ILE A 187 6.49 -6.19 3.58
C ILE A 187 7.24 -7.21 2.72
N TYR A 188 6.57 -8.31 2.38
CA TYR A 188 7.07 -9.35 1.49
C TYR A 188 6.37 -9.22 0.14
N SER A 189 7.09 -9.43 -0.97
CA SER A 189 6.45 -9.60 -2.27
C SER A 189 5.97 -11.05 -2.44
N LEU A 190 4.82 -11.26 -3.09
CA LEU A 190 4.42 -12.60 -3.57
C LEU A 190 5.15 -13.00 -4.85
N ALA A 191 5.83 -12.08 -5.54
CA ALA A 191 6.51 -12.37 -6.81
C ALA A 191 7.61 -13.42 -6.60
N GLY A 192 7.40 -14.64 -7.11
CA GLY A 192 8.30 -15.78 -6.94
C GLY A 192 8.14 -16.54 -5.61
N HIS A 193 7.13 -16.22 -4.80
CA HIS A 193 6.82 -16.91 -3.54
C HIS A 193 5.47 -17.64 -3.62
N GLU A 194 5.50 -18.96 -3.62
CA GLU A 194 4.29 -19.77 -3.52
C GLU A 194 3.76 -19.78 -2.08
N LEU A 195 2.48 -19.42 -1.90
CA LEU A 195 1.76 -19.61 -0.65
C LEU A 195 1.34 -21.07 -0.54
N THR A 196 1.68 -21.76 0.54
CA THR A 196 1.20 -23.13 0.77
C THR A 196 -0.25 -23.07 1.26
N PRO A 197 -1.26 -23.47 0.45
CA PRO A 197 -2.65 -23.45 0.90
C PRO A 197 -2.89 -24.53 1.94
N LEU A 198 -3.79 -24.27 2.89
CA LEU A 198 -4.22 -25.27 3.88
C LEU A 198 -5.66 -25.69 3.63
N PHE A 199 -5.86 -26.98 3.37
CA PHE A 199 -7.18 -27.57 3.18
C PHE A 199 -8.03 -27.49 4.47
N GLY A 200 -9.33 -27.23 4.32
CA GLY A 200 -10.25 -27.11 5.44
C GLY A 200 -10.19 -25.77 6.19
N GLN A 201 -9.27 -24.86 5.84
CA GLN A 201 -9.33 -23.48 6.32
C GLN A 201 -10.47 -22.70 5.63
N PRO A 202 -11.02 -21.66 6.29
CA PRO A 202 -12.00 -20.78 5.66
C PRO A 202 -11.35 -19.93 4.56
N GLU A 203 -12.07 -19.66 3.49
CA GLU A 203 -11.54 -19.11 2.22
C GLU A 203 -11.04 -17.65 2.29
N TRP A 204 -11.01 -17.02 3.48
CA TRP A 204 -10.29 -15.76 3.73
C TRP A 204 -8.82 -16.00 4.09
N PHE A 205 -8.43 -17.24 4.34
CA PHE A 205 -7.06 -17.69 4.52
C PHE A 205 -6.53 -18.18 3.17
N LEU A 206 -5.44 -17.57 2.69
CA LEU A 206 -4.85 -17.90 1.39
C LEU A 206 -3.80 -19.01 1.52
N GLY A 207 -2.98 -18.98 2.57
CA GLY A 207 -1.92 -19.95 2.78
C GLY A 207 -0.92 -19.56 3.85
N ILE A 208 0.17 -20.31 3.94
CA ILE A 208 1.34 -19.97 4.75
C ILE A 208 2.45 -19.46 3.82
N LEU A 209 3.03 -18.32 4.15
CA LEU A 209 4.25 -17.77 3.56
C LEU A 209 5.43 -18.02 4.53
N PRO A 210 6.47 -18.78 4.14
CA PRO A 210 7.69 -18.89 4.94
C PRO A 210 8.43 -17.54 4.92
N SER A 211 8.71 -16.98 6.09
CA SER A 211 9.36 -15.68 6.28
C SER A 211 10.57 -15.79 7.23
N GLN A 212 11.38 -14.73 7.32
CA GLN A 212 12.51 -14.67 8.26
C GLN A 212 12.07 -14.78 9.73
N ALA A 213 10.82 -14.38 10.05
CA ALA A 213 10.23 -14.48 11.37
C ALA A 213 9.51 -15.82 11.63
N GLY A 214 9.55 -16.76 10.67
CA GLY A 214 8.83 -18.03 10.71
C GLY A 214 7.65 -18.08 9.74
N ASN A 215 6.68 -18.93 10.02
CA ASN A 215 5.55 -19.24 9.13
C ASN A 215 4.43 -18.21 9.26
N LEU A 216 4.34 -17.28 8.31
CA LEU A 216 3.34 -16.22 8.30
C LEU A 216 2.02 -16.73 7.68
N LYS A 217 0.94 -16.66 8.44
CA LYS A 217 -0.43 -16.97 7.98
C LYS A 217 -0.93 -15.80 7.11
N VAL A 218 -1.22 -16.04 5.83
CA VAL A 218 -1.61 -14.99 4.88
C VAL A 218 -3.12 -14.93 4.74
N LEU A 219 -3.71 -13.77 5.03
CA LEU A 219 -5.15 -13.50 4.93
C LEU A 219 -5.45 -12.60 3.73
N ASP A 220 -6.60 -12.83 3.09
CA ASP A 220 -7.12 -11.99 2.03
C ASP A 220 -7.80 -10.73 2.62
N THR A 221 -7.15 -9.58 2.48
CA THR A 221 -7.67 -8.31 3.00
C THR A 221 -8.97 -7.87 2.30
N ALA A 222 -9.12 -8.13 1.00
CA ALA A 222 -10.29 -7.71 0.23
C ALA A 222 -11.55 -8.38 0.76
N ARG A 223 -11.43 -9.65 1.14
CA ARG A 223 -12.54 -10.47 1.67
C ARG A 223 -12.97 -10.07 3.07
N TRP A 224 -12.05 -9.58 3.90
CA TRP A 224 -12.38 -9.02 5.22
C TRP A 224 -13.05 -7.64 5.11
N VAL A 225 -12.55 -6.79 4.21
CA VAL A 225 -13.00 -5.40 4.11
C VAL A 225 -14.28 -5.26 3.26
N MET A 226 -14.43 -6.04 2.19
CA MET A 226 -15.56 -5.98 1.27
C MET A 226 -16.08 -7.40 0.87
N PRO A 227 -16.63 -8.18 1.82
CA PRO A 227 -17.12 -9.53 1.54
C PRO A 227 -18.19 -9.59 0.44
N ASP A 228 -19.11 -8.61 0.40
CA ASP A 228 -20.25 -8.60 -0.53
C ASP A 228 -19.89 -8.27 -1.99
N ARG A 229 -18.73 -7.65 -2.24
CA ARG A 229 -18.24 -7.30 -3.59
C ARG A 229 -17.03 -8.12 -4.02
N TYR A 230 -16.70 -9.14 -3.25
CA TYR A 230 -15.51 -9.93 -3.46
C TYR A 230 -15.61 -10.77 -4.76
N ARG A 231 -14.50 -10.88 -5.48
CA ARG A 231 -14.33 -11.69 -6.69
C ARG A 231 -13.01 -12.44 -6.61
N ASP A 232 -12.97 -13.65 -7.14
CA ASP A 232 -11.76 -14.48 -7.14
C ASP A 232 -10.61 -13.90 -7.97
N ASP A 233 -10.90 -13.03 -8.94
CA ASP A 233 -9.89 -12.27 -9.70
C ASP A 233 -8.99 -11.44 -8.77
N PHE A 234 -9.54 -10.89 -7.68
CA PHE A 234 -8.76 -10.13 -6.69
C PHE A 234 -7.76 -10.98 -5.91
N LYS A 235 -7.92 -12.31 -5.86
CA LYS A 235 -6.89 -13.22 -5.30
C LYS A 235 -5.65 -13.27 -6.20
N GLN A 236 -5.84 -13.17 -7.51
CA GLN A 236 -4.78 -13.26 -8.51
C GLN A 236 -3.97 -11.95 -8.59
N GLY A 237 -4.59 -10.82 -8.26
CA GLY A 237 -3.96 -9.49 -8.21
C GLY A 237 -3.15 -9.17 -6.94
N LEU A 238 -2.94 -10.14 -6.04
CA LEU A 238 -2.19 -9.94 -4.78
C LEU A 238 -0.68 -9.97 -5.03
N GLN A 239 0.00 -8.84 -4.80
CA GLN A 239 1.45 -8.72 -5.06
C GLN A 239 2.30 -8.59 -3.81
N TYR A 240 1.71 -8.20 -2.67
CA TYR A 240 2.43 -8.01 -1.40
C TYR A 240 1.70 -8.64 -0.22
N VAL A 241 2.46 -9.18 0.74
CA VAL A 241 1.98 -9.51 2.09
C VAL A 241 2.64 -8.58 3.09
N ILE A 242 1.83 -7.85 3.85
CA ILE A 242 2.30 -7.01 4.96
C ILE A 242 2.14 -7.84 6.25
N SER A 243 3.25 -8.21 6.90
CA SER A 243 3.17 -8.87 8.21
C SER A 243 2.82 -7.85 9.30
N VAL A 244 2.12 -8.34 10.33
CA VAL A 244 1.70 -7.51 11.46
C VAL A 244 2.64 -7.72 12.64
N GLN A 245 3.06 -6.63 13.29
CA GLN A 245 3.96 -6.72 14.43
C GLN A 245 3.28 -7.43 15.61
N GLY A 246 3.97 -8.41 16.21
CA GLY A 246 3.46 -9.18 17.35
C GLY A 246 2.52 -10.33 17.00
N TYR A 247 2.24 -10.58 15.72
CA TYR A 247 1.35 -11.66 15.28
C TYR A 247 1.97 -12.53 14.17
N GLU A 248 1.63 -13.82 14.18
CA GLU A 248 2.08 -14.78 13.15
C GLU A 248 1.28 -14.70 11.83
N TRP A 249 0.70 -13.54 11.52
CA TRP A 249 -0.17 -13.38 10.35
C TRP A 249 0.07 -12.06 9.61
N GLY A 250 -0.32 -12.04 8.34
CA GLY A 250 -0.15 -10.89 7.45
C GLY A 250 -1.32 -10.69 6.49
N LEU A 251 -1.44 -9.45 6.03
CA LEU A 251 -2.45 -8.97 5.11
C LEU A 251 -1.93 -9.06 3.67
N ALA A 252 -2.59 -9.83 2.81
CA ALA A 252 -2.33 -9.79 1.38
C ALA A 252 -3.01 -8.57 0.76
N VAL A 253 -2.25 -7.79 -0.03
CA VAL A 253 -2.67 -6.53 -0.65
C VAL A 253 -2.24 -6.49 -2.12
N HIS A 254 -2.94 -5.69 -2.93
CA HIS A 254 -2.67 -5.62 -4.37
C HIS A 254 -1.46 -4.72 -4.65
N GLN A 255 -1.38 -3.59 -3.96
CA GLN A 255 -0.31 -2.61 -4.12
C GLN A 255 -0.07 -1.86 -2.81
N VAL A 256 1.19 -1.56 -2.50
CA VAL A 256 1.59 -0.65 -1.43
C VAL A 256 1.86 0.71 -2.04
N SER A 257 1.31 1.77 -1.43
CA SER A 257 1.21 3.09 -2.08
C SER A 257 2.22 4.07 -1.49
N ARG A 258 1.93 4.73 -0.35
CA ARG A 258 2.86 5.64 0.33
C ARG A 258 2.65 5.66 1.84
N SER A 259 3.66 6.06 2.61
CA SER A 259 3.45 6.49 3.99
C SER A 259 2.98 7.95 4.06
N LEU A 260 2.25 8.28 5.12
CA LEU A 260 1.78 9.63 5.43
C LEU A 260 1.69 9.77 6.95
N ARG A 261 2.04 10.94 7.48
CA ARG A 261 1.70 11.33 8.85
C ARG A 261 0.24 11.78 8.90
N LEU A 262 -0.54 11.22 9.82
CA LEU A 262 -1.94 11.59 10.06
C LEU A 262 -2.07 12.21 11.44
N ASP A 263 -2.81 13.31 11.51
CA ASP A 263 -3.24 13.89 12.77
C ASP A 263 -4.59 13.27 13.23
N PRO A 264 -4.77 12.93 14.52
CA PRO A 264 -6.02 12.33 15.02
C PRO A 264 -7.28 13.15 14.75
N ASN A 265 -7.15 14.44 14.46
CA ASN A 265 -8.24 15.35 14.11
C ASN A 265 -8.70 15.24 12.65
N GLU A 266 -7.85 14.72 11.76
CA GLU A 266 -8.14 14.50 10.33
C GLU A 266 -8.91 13.18 10.10
N ILE A 267 -9.19 12.44 11.17
CA ILE A 267 -9.83 11.13 11.14
C ILE A 267 -11.24 11.26 11.72
N LYS A 268 -12.24 10.88 10.91
CA LYS A 268 -13.60 10.67 11.37
C LYS A 268 -13.68 9.32 12.09
N TRP A 269 -13.45 9.34 13.40
CA TRP A 269 -13.55 8.17 14.28
C TRP A 269 -14.97 7.59 14.32
N ARG A 270 -15.08 6.27 14.53
CA ARG A 270 -16.35 5.56 14.63
C ARG A 270 -16.66 5.17 16.08
N SER A 271 -17.61 5.86 16.71
CA SER A 271 -18.08 5.56 18.08
C SER A 271 -18.82 4.23 18.18
N HIS A 272 -19.55 3.81 17.14
CA HIS A 272 -20.16 2.48 17.07
C HIS A 272 -19.50 1.65 15.98
N ARG A 273 -18.58 0.76 16.40
CA ARG A 273 -17.82 -0.11 15.50
C ARG A 273 -18.69 -1.26 14.94
N GLY A 274 -19.61 -1.79 15.75
CA GLY A 274 -20.68 -2.72 15.32
C GLY A 274 -20.14 -4.00 14.67
N GLN A 275 -20.67 -4.38 13.51
CA GLN A 275 -20.18 -5.55 12.74
C GLN A 275 -18.75 -5.42 12.20
N ARG A 276 -18.13 -4.22 12.24
CA ARG A 276 -16.80 -3.95 11.67
C ARG A 276 -15.89 -3.33 12.73
N PRO A 277 -15.50 -4.09 13.79
CA PRO A 277 -14.64 -3.59 14.87
C PRO A 277 -13.31 -3.05 14.35
N TRP A 278 -12.74 -3.75 13.36
CA TRP A 278 -11.49 -3.42 12.66
C TRP A 278 -11.46 -2.09 11.90
N LEU A 279 -12.58 -1.39 11.68
CA LEU A 279 -12.57 -0.10 10.97
C LEU A 279 -12.43 1.05 11.97
N ALA A 280 -11.19 1.45 12.27
CA ALA A 280 -10.83 2.51 13.22
C ALA A 280 -11.61 3.82 12.96
N GLY A 281 -11.62 4.25 11.70
CA GLY A 281 -12.26 5.49 11.25
C GLY A 281 -12.12 5.68 9.74
N THR A 282 -12.40 6.89 9.26
CA THR A 282 -12.16 7.30 7.87
C THR A 282 -11.31 8.56 7.86
N VAL A 283 -10.21 8.56 7.13
CA VAL A 283 -9.35 9.74 6.93
C VAL A 283 -10.09 10.71 6.01
N ILE A 284 -10.20 11.97 6.43
CA ILE A 284 -10.99 12.98 5.71
C ILE A 284 -10.28 13.42 4.43
N GLU A 285 -8.99 13.76 4.50
CA GLU A 285 -8.24 14.32 3.35
C GLU A 285 -8.02 13.34 2.20
N HIS A 286 -7.80 12.06 2.53
CA HIS A 286 -7.48 11.02 1.53
C HIS A 286 -8.61 10.01 1.31
N MET A 287 -9.74 10.21 1.97
CA MET A 287 -10.95 9.36 1.86
C MET A 287 -10.69 7.87 2.11
N CYS A 288 -9.60 7.51 2.79
CA CYS A 288 -9.18 6.14 3.01
C CYS A 288 -9.70 5.57 4.34
N ALA A 289 -9.85 4.25 4.38
CA ALA A 289 -10.34 3.54 5.55
C ALA A 289 -9.19 3.27 6.53
N LEU A 290 -9.25 3.83 7.74
CA LEU A 290 -8.24 3.58 8.78
C LEU A 290 -8.53 2.25 9.48
N LEU A 291 -7.57 1.35 9.52
CA LEU A 291 -7.71 0.00 10.07
C LEU A 291 -7.18 -0.08 11.50
N ASP A 292 -7.97 -0.67 12.40
CA ASP A 292 -7.53 -1.10 13.73
C ASP A 292 -7.05 -2.55 13.65
N VAL A 293 -5.74 -2.71 13.72
CA VAL A 293 -5.04 -3.98 13.60
C VAL A 293 -5.24 -4.86 14.84
N SER A 294 -5.35 -4.27 16.04
CA SER A 294 -5.57 -5.00 17.28
C SER A 294 -6.99 -5.59 17.31
N ALA A 295 -7.98 -4.77 16.98
CA ALA A 295 -9.37 -5.24 16.86
C ALA A 295 -9.54 -6.29 15.74
N LEU A 296 -8.77 -6.18 14.64
CA LEU A 296 -8.72 -7.20 13.60
C LEU A 296 -8.09 -8.51 14.09
N ALA A 297 -6.96 -8.44 14.81
CA ALA A 297 -6.30 -9.60 15.42
C ALA A 297 -7.23 -10.36 16.36
N GLU A 298 -7.92 -9.67 17.26
CA GLU A 298 -8.89 -10.26 18.18
C GLU A 298 -10.06 -10.92 17.42
N LEU A 299 -10.52 -10.30 16.33
CA LEU A 299 -11.58 -10.86 15.49
C LEU A 299 -11.12 -12.12 14.71
N ILE A 300 -9.84 -12.19 14.31
CA ILE A 300 -9.23 -13.39 13.72
C ILE A 300 -9.11 -14.50 14.79
N ALA A 301 -8.57 -14.17 15.96
CA ALA A 301 -8.35 -15.12 17.07
C ALA A 301 -9.66 -15.71 17.61
N SER A 302 -10.74 -14.91 17.68
CA SER A 302 -12.08 -15.36 18.05
C SER A 302 -12.85 -16.06 16.93
N GLY A 303 -12.31 -16.16 15.71
CA GLY A 303 -12.96 -16.76 14.55
C GLY A 303 -14.13 -15.95 13.98
N GLY A 304 -14.20 -14.65 14.32
CA GLY A 304 -15.32 -13.75 14.02
C GLY A 304 -15.55 -13.47 12.53
N ALA A 305 -14.60 -13.81 11.65
CA ALA A 305 -14.79 -13.74 10.20
C ALA A 305 -16.05 -14.50 9.71
N LYS A 306 -16.46 -15.56 10.42
CA LYS A 306 -17.68 -16.34 10.13
C LYS A 306 -18.97 -15.51 10.25
N HIS A 307 -18.93 -14.38 10.96
CA HIS A 307 -20.08 -13.47 11.16
C HIS A 307 -20.07 -12.26 10.21
N MET A 308 -19.03 -12.10 9.38
CA MET A 308 -18.93 -10.97 8.43
C MET A 308 -19.48 -11.30 7.04
N GLY A 309 -19.48 -12.57 6.63
CA GLY A 309 -20.30 -13.04 5.51
C GLY A 309 -21.74 -13.09 5.99
N GLY A 310 -22.60 -12.23 5.45
CA GLY A 310 -23.90 -11.91 6.04
C GLY A 310 -24.76 -13.13 6.36
N SER A 311 -25.45 -13.08 7.51
CA SER A 311 -26.51 -14.01 7.87
C SER A 311 -27.61 -14.01 6.80
N LYS A 312 -27.50 -14.91 5.81
CA LYS A 312 -28.54 -15.11 4.80
C LYS A 312 -29.82 -15.51 5.55
N PRO A 313 -30.88 -14.70 5.53
CA PRO A 313 -32.12 -15.07 6.22
C PRO A 313 -32.64 -16.37 5.60
N PRO A 314 -33.18 -17.31 6.39
CA PRO A 314 -33.70 -18.55 5.85
C PRO A 314 -34.83 -18.20 4.88
N HIS A 315 -34.68 -18.60 3.62
CA HIS A 315 -35.79 -18.56 2.66
C HIS A 315 -36.92 -19.41 3.24
N LYS A 316 -38.02 -18.75 3.65
CA LYS A 316 -39.29 -19.43 3.81
C LYS A 316 -39.77 -19.80 2.41
N THR A 317 -39.50 -21.03 1.99
CA THR A 317 -40.29 -21.68 0.94
C THR A 317 -41.73 -21.77 1.46
N THR A 318 -42.66 -21.21 0.69
CA THR A 318 -44.11 -21.34 0.86
C THR A 318 -44.72 -21.93 -0.39
#